data_AF-U7PHN0-F1
#
_entry.id   AF-U7PHN0-F1
#
_cell.length_a   1.000
_cell.length_b   1.000
_cell.length_c   1.000
_cell.angle_alpha   90.00
_cell.angle_beta   90.00
_cell.angle_gamma   90.00
#
_symmetry.space_group_name_H-M   'P 1'
#
loop_
_entity.id
_entity.type
_entity.pdbx_description
1 polymer ?
#
loop_
_entity_poly.entity_id
_entity_poly.type
_entity_poly.pdbx_seq_one_letter_code
_entity_poly.pdbx_strand_id
1 'polypeptide(L)'
;MAIHGSGIPPFIHPAQLSSSYNLMTPAAANDVRISSAALTTCLDLVHTCDMTVASPTEAAAGMIKREMDRIYADAQQQNLARTVIDHWASLAAFQAYLLYALVLFFQLDHQGDPFLSQAIMDLQDIACTSSQHGLVCKAEHDVACPRWAAWVVAEAKRRTLYVVYLFDSVLSAHDGLPTYLGTELRGLPAPSSKALWQILKTRLGLHVGNDELTNGWKALMNMVL
;
A
#
# COMPACT_ATOMS: atom_id res chain seq x y z
N MET A 1 16.27 9.58 -12.40
CA MET A 1 15.93 9.07 -13.76
C MET A 1 15.58 7.56 -13.73
N ALA A 2 14.72 7.10 -12.80
CA ALA A 2 14.44 5.67 -12.56
C ALA A 2 12.96 5.32 -12.26
N ILE A 3 12.02 6.27 -12.42
CA ILE A 3 10.60 6.10 -12.09
C ILE A 3 9.81 5.49 -13.28
N HIS A 4 10.48 5.08 -14.36
CA HIS A 4 9.81 4.53 -15.57
C HIS A 4 9.37 3.06 -15.45
N GLY A 5 9.35 2.48 -14.24
CA GLY A 5 8.78 1.15 -14.03
C GLY A 5 7.26 1.24 -13.88
N SER A 6 6.51 0.96 -14.95
CA SER A 6 5.03 0.94 -15.00
C SER A 6 4.38 -0.18 -14.16
N GLY A 7 5.02 -0.59 -13.07
CA GLY A 7 4.60 -1.70 -12.22
C GLY A 7 3.80 -1.23 -11.00
N ILE A 8 2.75 -1.98 -10.67
CA ILE A 8 2.04 -1.82 -9.41
C ILE A 8 3.02 -2.11 -8.25
N PRO A 9 3.14 -1.25 -7.24
CA PRO A 9 4.02 -1.49 -6.10
C PRO A 9 3.74 -2.85 -5.44
N PRO A 10 4.76 -3.57 -4.96
CA PRO A 10 4.64 -4.97 -4.53
C PRO A 10 3.77 -5.20 -3.29
N PHE A 11 3.38 -4.12 -2.60
CA PHE A 11 2.45 -4.13 -1.48
C PHE A 11 0.99 -3.94 -1.89
N ILE A 12 0.72 -3.58 -3.15
CA ILE A 12 -0.61 -3.49 -3.75
C ILE A 12 -0.85 -4.75 -4.59
N HIS A 13 -1.99 -5.41 -4.38
CA HIS A 13 -2.37 -6.57 -5.16
C HIS A 13 -3.09 -6.14 -6.45
N PRO A 14 -2.84 -6.75 -7.63
CA PRO A 14 -3.55 -6.40 -8.87
C PRO A 14 -5.08 -6.48 -8.78
N ALA A 15 -5.60 -7.40 -7.97
CA ALA A 15 -7.03 -7.52 -7.75
C ALA A 15 -7.68 -6.35 -6.99
N GLN A 16 -6.89 -5.49 -6.33
CA GLN A 16 -7.40 -4.25 -5.72
C GLN A 16 -7.75 -3.19 -6.77
N LEU A 17 -7.14 -3.25 -7.95
CA LEU A 17 -7.32 -2.27 -9.03
C LEU A 17 -8.33 -2.73 -10.08
N SER A 18 -8.63 -4.03 -10.11
CA SER A 18 -9.52 -4.59 -11.10
C SER A 18 -10.98 -4.41 -10.66
N SER A 19 -11.69 -3.46 -11.28
CA SER A 19 -13.13 -3.21 -11.07
C SER A 19 -14.03 -4.45 -11.24
N SER A 20 -13.51 -5.54 -11.80
CA SER A 20 -14.27 -6.72 -12.21
C SER A 20 -14.24 -7.90 -11.23
N TYR A 21 -13.57 -7.80 -10.07
CA TYR A 21 -13.64 -8.90 -9.10
C TYR A 21 -14.90 -8.82 -8.23
N ASN A 22 -15.97 -9.46 -8.71
CA ASN A 22 -17.09 -9.92 -7.89
C ASN A 22 -16.59 -11.03 -6.95
N LEU A 23 -15.93 -10.63 -5.86
CA LEU A 23 -15.37 -11.52 -4.82
C LEU A 23 -16.42 -11.85 -3.75
N MET A 24 -17.59 -12.31 -4.18
CA MET A 24 -18.53 -13.04 -3.33
C MET A 24 -19.35 -13.99 -4.22
N THR A 25 -19.66 -15.17 -3.70
CA THR A 25 -20.38 -16.28 -4.35
C THR A 25 -21.64 -15.88 -5.13
N PRO A 26 -22.10 -16.69 -6.13
CA PRO A 26 -23.26 -16.38 -6.99
C PRO A 26 -24.61 -16.12 -6.28
N ALA A 27 -24.67 -16.28 -4.96
CA ALA A 27 -25.87 -16.10 -4.15
C ALA A 27 -25.98 -14.73 -3.47
N ALA A 28 -24.98 -13.84 -3.59
CA ALA A 28 -25.01 -12.49 -3.06
C ALA A 28 -24.61 -11.48 -4.15
N ALA A 29 -25.39 -11.45 -5.23
CA ALA A 29 -25.21 -10.56 -6.38
C ALA A 29 -25.70 -9.13 -6.11
N ASN A 30 -25.35 -8.56 -4.94
CA ASN A 30 -25.39 -7.12 -4.77
C ASN A 30 -23.98 -6.62 -5.12
N ASP A 31 -23.87 -5.79 -6.16
CA ASP A 31 -22.64 -5.18 -6.67
C ASP A 31 -21.80 -4.55 -5.55
N VAL A 32 -20.95 -5.34 -4.90
CA VAL A 32 -19.94 -4.83 -4.00
C VAL A 32 -18.77 -4.42 -4.86
N ARG A 33 -18.80 -3.17 -5.35
CA ARG A 33 -17.59 -2.50 -5.82
C ARG A 33 -16.64 -2.45 -4.64
N ILE A 34 -15.52 -3.16 -4.74
CA ILE A 34 -14.38 -2.93 -3.85
C ILE A 34 -14.00 -1.47 -4.08
N SER A 35 -14.34 -0.57 -3.16
CA SER A 35 -14.06 0.85 -3.30
C SER A 35 -12.56 1.05 -3.09
N SER A 36 -11.80 0.97 -4.18
CA SER A 36 -10.39 1.32 -4.25
C SER A 36 -10.20 2.82 -4.51
N ALA A 37 -11.22 3.66 -4.27
CA ALA A 37 -11.24 5.06 -4.71
C ALA A 37 -9.97 5.83 -4.30
N ALA A 38 -9.54 5.72 -3.03
CA ALA A 38 -8.31 6.36 -2.56
C ALA A 38 -7.08 5.91 -3.36
N LEU A 39 -6.98 4.62 -3.66
CA LEU A 39 -5.86 4.05 -4.40
C LEU A 39 -5.91 4.39 -5.89
N THR A 40 -7.09 4.36 -6.50
CA THR A 40 -7.27 4.77 -7.91
C THR A 40 -6.93 6.24 -8.08
N THR A 41 -7.48 7.13 -7.24
CA THR A 41 -7.12 8.56 -7.23
C THR A 41 -5.62 8.75 -7.02
N CYS A 42 -5.01 7.99 -6.11
CA CYS A 42 -3.57 8.03 -5.86
C CYS A 42 -2.74 7.68 -7.11
N LEU A 43 -3.04 6.57 -7.76
CA LEU A 43 -2.33 6.17 -8.97
C LEU A 43 -2.51 7.18 -10.10
N ASP A 44 -3.72 7.72 -10.28
CA ASP A 44 -4.00 8.74 -11.29
C ASP A 44 -3.22 10.03 -11.02
N LEU A 45 -3.17 10.48 -9.76
CA LEU A 45 -2.43 11.67 -9.36
C LEU A 45 -0.91 11.48 -9.52
N VAL A 46 -0.37 10.35 -9.04
CA VAL A 46 1.06 10.02 -9.18
C VAL A 46 1.46 9.95 -10.66
N HIS A 47 0.66 9.29 -11.50
CA HIS A 47 0.91 9.27 -12.94
C HIS A 47 0.87 10.68 -13.56
N THR A 48 -0.04 11.54 -13.11
CA THR A 48 -0.11 12.94 -13.57
C THR A 48 1.15 13.72 -13.19
N CYS A 49 1.66 13.52 -11.96
CA CYS A 49 2.90 14.13 -11.50
C CYS A 49 4.12 13.68 -12.32
N ASP A 50 4.20 12.38 -12.66
CA ASP A 50 5.28 11.83 -13.50
C ASP A 50 5.30 12.43 -14.91
N MET A 51 4.14 12.74 -15.48
CA MET A 51 4.04 13.29 -16.84
C MET A 51 4.38 14.79 -16.91
N THR A 52 4.32 15.51 -15.78
CA THR A 52 4.66 16.93 -15.73
C THR A 52 6.18 17.15 -15.62
N VAL A 53 6.91 16.82 -16.69
CA VAL A 53 8.39 16.90 -16.80
C VAL A 53 8.93 18.34 -16.86
N ALA A 54 8.10 19.36 -16.60
CA ALA A 54 8.49 20.76 -16.59
C ALA A 54 7.91 21.47 -15.35
N SER A 55 8.58 21.31 -14.19
CA SER A 55 8.44 22.10 -12.96
C SER A 55 7.06 22.74 -12.72
N PRO A 56 6.23 22.15 -11.84
CA PRO A 56 6.17 22.69 -10.48
C PRO A 56 6.09 21.57 -9.42
N THR A 57 7.25 21.16 -8.89
CA THR A 57 7.36 20.18 -7.80
C THR A 57 6.48 20.56 -6.60
N GLU A 58 6.34 21.86 -6.33
CA GLU A 58 5.54 22.36 -5.21
C GLU A 58 4.03 22.27 -5.44
N ALA A 59 3.55 22.46 -6.68
CA ALA A 59 2.12 22.31 -6.97
C ALA A 59 1.69 20.84 -6.92
N ALA A 60 2.54 19.94 -7.42
CA ALA A 60 2.36 18.49 -7.29
C ALA A 60 2.34 18.08 -5.80
N ALA A 61 3.32 18.53 -5.02
CA ALA A 61 3.36 18.26 -3.58
C ALA A 61 2.12 18.81 -2.87
N GLY A 62 1.68 20.03 -3.18
CA GLY A 62 0.47 20.62 -2.62
C GLY A 62 -0.83 19.90 -3.01
N MET A 63 -0.88 19.22 -4.16
CA MET A 63 -1.99 18.32 -4.51
C MET A 63 -1.94 17.03 -3.68
N ILE A 64 -0.77 16.42 -3.59
CA ILE A 64 -0.56 15.17 -2.84
C ILE A 64 -0.87 15.38 -1.36
N LYS A 65 -0.33 16.44 -0.72
CA LYS A 65 -0.58 16.75 0.70
C LYS A 65 -2.07 16.91 1.00
N ARG A 66 -2.82 17.63 0.14
CA ARG A 66 -4.27 17.79 0.29
C ARG A 66 -5.02 16.46 0.19
N GLU A 67 -4.61 15.58 -0.73
CA GLU A 67 -5.20 14.24 -0.83
C GLU A 67 -4.84 13.37 0.39
N MET A 68 -3.63 13.49 0.93
CA MET A 68 -3.24 12.82 2.17
C MET A 68 -4.12 13.28 3.35
N ASP A 69 -4.28 14.58 3.55
CA ASP A 69 -5.17 15.13 4.59
C ASP A 69 -6.60 14.61 4.46
N ARG A 70 -7.12 14.57 3.22
CA ARG A 70 -8.45 14.02 2.93
C ARG A 70 -8.55 12.53 3.27
N ILE A 71 -7.58 11.72 2.84
CA ILE A 71 -7.53 10.28 3.14
C ILE A 71 -7.48 10.03 4.64
N TYR A 72 -6.67 10.80 5.37
CA TYR A 72 -6.58 10.68 6.82
C TYR A 72 -7.90 11.02 7.50
N ALA A 73 -8.53 12.14 7.14
CA ALA A 73 -9.84 12.52 7.66
C ALA A 73 -10.92 11.46 7.39
N ASP A 74 -10.95 10.90 6.17
CA ASP A 74 -11.88 9.83 5.80
C ASP A 74 -11.61 8.55 6.61
N ALA A 75 -10.34 8.19 6.81
CA ALA A 75 -9.95 7.01 7.59
C ALA A 75 -10.36 7.13 9.07
N GLN A 76 -10.23 8.31 9.66
CA GLN A 76 -10.66 8.57 11.05
C GLN A 76 -12.18 8.45 11.21
N GLN A 77 -12.96 8.84 10.21
CA GLN A 77 -14.42 8.70 10.24
C GLN A 77 -14.87 7.23 10.08
N GLN A 78 -14.09 6.42 9.35
CA GLN A 78 -14.40 5.01 9.07
C GLN A 78 -14.13 4.05 10.24
N ASN A 79 -13.60 4.52 11.37
CA ASN A 79 -13.25 3.71 12.54
C ASN A 79 -14.45 2.95 13.17
N LEU A 80 -15.67 3.15 12.68
CA LEU A 80 -16.90 2.47 13.14
C LEU A 80 -17.39 1.34 12.20
N ALA A 81 -16.75 1.12 11.04
CA ALA A 81 -17.27 0.25 9.98
C ALA A 81 -16.72 -1.20 10.06
N ARG A 82 -17.62 -2.20 10.03
CA ARG A 82 -17.38 -3.61 10.46
C ARG A 82 -17.33 -4.63 9.33
N THR A 83 -17.52 -4.22 8.08
CA THR A 83 -17.72 -5.14 6.96
C THR A 83 -16.42 -5.46 6.22
N VAL A 84 -16.41 -6.56 5.46
CA VAL A 84 -15.27 -6.90 4.58
C VAL A 84 -15.01 -5.80 3.55
N ILE A 85 -16.05 -5.08 3.11
CA ILE A 85 -15.94 -3.93 2.20
C ILE A 85 -15.09 -2.84 2.85
N ASP A 86 -15.33 -2.60 4.13
CA ASP A 86 -14.61 -1.60 4.92
C ASP A 86 -13.14 -1.98 5.09
N HIS A 87 -12.81 -3.28 5.16
CA HIS A 87 -11.40 -3.73 5.20
C HIS A 87 -10.64 -3.44 3.91
N TRP A 88 -11.29 -3.57 2.75
CA TRP A 88 -10.64 -3.23 1.48
C TRP A 88 -10.47 -1.73 1.31
N ALA A 89 -11.48 -0.93 1.68
CA ALA A 89 -11.39 0.53 1.63
C ALA A 89 -10.31 1.06 2.58
N SER A 90 -10.26 0.55 3.82
CA SER A 90 -9.22 0.88 4.79
C SER A 90 -7.83 0.49 4.30
N LEU A 91 -7.68 -0.70 3.70
CA LEU A 91 -6.42 -1.12 3.10
C LEU A 91 -6.01 -0.23 1.91
N ALA A 92 -6.96 0.15 1.06
CA ALA A 92 -6.69 1.04 -0.08
C ALA A 92 -6.25 2.43 0.39
N ALA A 93 -6.88 2.97 1.44
CA ALA A 93 -6.47 4.23 2.08
C ALA A 93 -5.06 4.12 2.65
N PHE A 94 -4.76 3.04 3.38
CA PHE A 94 -3.43 2.79 3.94
C PHE A 94 -2.34 2.74 2.88
N GLN A 95 -2.58 2.00 1.79
CA GLN A 95 -1.63 1.87 0.69
C GLN A 95 -1.45 3.17 -0.10
N ALA A 96 -2.54 3.90 -0.34
CA ALA A 96 -2.50 5.20 -1.04
C ALA A 96 -1.71 6.24 -0.24
N TYR A 97 -1.96 6.32 1.07
CA TYR A 97 -1.25 7.26 1.95
C TYR A 97 0.25 6.96 1.97
N LEU A 98 0.64 5.68 2.12
CA LEU A 98 2.03 5.26 2.04
C LEU A 98 2.64 5.61 0.68
N LEU A 99 1.94 5.35 -0.43
CA LEU A 99 2.46 5.65 -1.76
C LEU A 99 2.71 7.14 -1.95
N TYR A 100 1.79 7.99 -1.49
CA TYR A 100 2.00 9.44 -1.51
C TYR A 100 3.19 9.89 -0.66
N ALA A 101 3.37 9.34 0.54
CA ALA A 101 4.52 9.65 1.38
C ALA A 101 5.84 9.25 0.70
N LEU A 102 5.88 8.08 0.05
CA LEU A 102 7.02 7.63 -0.75
C LEU A 102 7.30 8.57 -1.94
N VAL A 103 6.25 9.05 -2.63
CA VAL A 103 6.39 9.98 -3.76
C VAL A 103 6.90 11.34 -3.31
N LEU A 104 6.37 11.90 -2.22
CA LEU A 104 6.84 13.16 -1.65
C LEU A 104 8.33 13.08 -1.28
N PHE A 105 8.73 12.01 -0.61
CA PHE A 105 10.12 11.79 -0.24
C PHE A 105 10.98 11.55 -1.49
N PHE A 106 10.81 10.42 -2.16
CA PHE A 106 11.77 9.96 -3.17
C PHE A 106 11.68 10.64 -4.54
N GLN A 107 10.56 11.28 -4.89
CA GLN A 107 10.36 11.85 -6.23
C GLN A 107 10.30 13.37 -6.24
N LEU A 108 9.68 13.99 -5.23
CA LEU A 108 9.48 15.44 -5.18
C LEU A 108 10.54 16.19 -4.35
N ASP A 109 11.47 15.46 -3.73
CA ASP A 109 12.59 15.99 -2.94
C ASP A 109 12.15 16.78 -1.68
N HIS A 110 10.99 16.44 -1.11
CA HIS A 110 10.46 17.05 0.12
C HIS A 110 11.05 16.43 1.40
N GLN A 111 12.29 15.96 1.34
CA GLN A 111 12.97 15.19 2.39
C GLN A 111 13.02 15.89 3.75
N GLY A 112 13.15 17.23 3.76
CA GLY A 112 13.21 18.07 4.97
C GLY A 112 11.90 18.76 5.31
N ASP A 113 10.78 18.38 4.69
CA ASP A 113 9.49 19.00 4.92
C ASP A 113 8.89 18.55 6.26
N PRO A 114 8.56 19.47 7.20
CA PRO A 114 7.89 19.14 8.45
C PRO A 114 6.59 18.34 8.26
N PHE A 115 5.97 18.44 7.08
CA PHE A 115 4.80 17.64 6.72
C PHE A 115 5.09 16.13 6.76
N LEU A 116 6.28 15.68 6.37
CA LEU A 116 6.59 14.24 6.35
C LEU A 116 6.60 13.64 7.75
N SER A 117 7.06 14.38 8.76
CA SER A 117 7.01 13.93 10.14
C SER A 117 5.58 13.70 10.61
N GLN A 118 4.66 14.63 10.29
CA GLN A 118 3.23 14.46 10.57
C GLN A 118 2.64 13.31 9.75
N ALA A 119 3.02 13.18 8.48
CA ALA A 119 2.53 12.13 7.60
C ALA A 119 2.90 10.73 8.12
N ILE A 120 4.08 10.55 8.71
CA ILE A 120 4.44 9.27 9.34
C ILE A 120 3.58 8.99 10.57
N MET A 121 3.30 10.00 11.40
CA MET A 121 2.40 9.83 12.55
C MET A 121 0.99 9.42 12.11
N ASP A 122 0.44 10.10 11.11
CA ASP A 122 -0.86 9.79 10.51
C ASP A 122 -0.87 8.39 9.88
N LEU A 123 0.22 8.03 9.19
CA LEU A 123 0.38 6.71 8.57
C LEU A 123 0.43 5.59 9.60
N GLN A 124 1.10 5.81 10.74
CA GLN A 124 1.11 4.87 11.87
C GLN A 124 -0.29 4.69 12.47
N ASP A 125 -1.08 5.76 12.56
CA ASP A 125 -2.46 5.68 13.06
C ASP A 125 -3.40 4.95 12.06
N ILE A 126 -3.28 5.24 10.77
CA ILE A 126 -3.98 4.48 9.72
C ILE A 126 -3.56 3.00 9.77
N ALA A 127 -2.26 2.71 9.93
CA ALA A 127 -1.76 1.35 10.04
C ALA A 127 -2.36 0.63 11.26
N CYS A 128 -2.42 1.30 12.40
CA CYS A 128 -3.05 0.79 13.63
C CYS A 128 -4.52 0.44 13.35
N THR A 129 -5.29 1.40 12.86
CA THR A 129 -6.73 1.24 12.54
C THR A 129 -6.97 0.11 11.54
N SER A 130 -6.18 0.06 10.46
CA SER A 130 -6.28 -1.01 9.45
C SER A 130 -5.95 -2.39 10.04
N SER A 131 -5.02 -2.45 11.00
CA SER A 131 -4.54 -3.69 11.63
C SER A 131 -5.38 -4.17 12.81
N GLN A 132 -6.29 -3.36 13.35
CA GLN A 132 -7.15 -3.72 14.50
C GLN A 132 -7.93 -5.04 14.30
N HIS A 133 -8.27 -5.36 13.05
CA HIS A 133 -9.00 -6.58 12.69
C HIS A 133 -8.09 -7.78 12.39
N GLY A 134 -6.80 -7.66 12.71
CA GLY A 134 -5.78 -8.67 12.51
C GLY A 134 -4.96 -8.49 11.24
N LEU A 135 -3.72 -8.96 11.34
CA LEU A 135 -2.73 -9.03 10.26
C LEU A 135 -2.57 -10.45 9.69
N VAL A 136 -3.32 -11.40 10.24
CA VAL A 136 -3.30 -12.82 9.88
C VAL A 136 -4.76 -13.25 9.76
N CYS A 137 -5.12 -13.91 8.65
CA CYS A 137 -6.48 -14.42 8.52
C CYS A 137 -6.65 -15.68 9.37
N LYS A 138 -7.88 -15.97 9.82
CA LYS A 138 -8.16 -17.10 10.72
C LYS A 138 -7.58 -18.43 10.23
N ALA A 139 -7.69 -18.70 8.92
CA ALA A 139 -7.15 -19.92 8.34
C ALA A 139 -5.62 -19.99 8.38
N GLU A 140 -4.89 -18.86 8.28
CA GLU A 140 -3.44 -18.86 8.50
C GLU A 140 -3.08 -19.20 9.95
N HIS A 141 -3.89 -18.72 10.90
CA HIS A 141 -3.73 -19.07 12.31
C HIS A 141 -4.00 -20.56 12.57
N ASP A 142 -5.04 -21.11 11.93
CA ASP A 142 -5.44 -22.51 12.05
C ASP A 142 -4.64 -23.45 11.12
N VAL A 143 -3.58 -22.96 10.44
CA VAL A 143 -2.76 -23.70 9.45
C VAL A 143 -3.62 -24.39 8.37
N ALA A 144 -4.72 -23.74 7.99
CA ALA A 144 -5.67 -24.15 6.97
C ALA A 144 -5.53 -23.31 5.69
N CYS A 145 -6.10 -23.79 4.58
CA CYS A 145 -6.12 -23.03 3.32
C CYS A 145 -7.06 -21.81 3.47
N PRO A 146 -6.55 -20.58 3.36
CA PRO A 146 -7.36 -19.40 3.57
C PRO A 146 -8.28 -19.11 2.39
N ARG A 147 -9.42 -18.49 2.68
CA ARG A 147 -10.26 -17.93 1.62
C ARG A 147 -9.44 -16.85 0.92
N TRP A 148 -9.21 -16.99 -0.38
CA TRP A 148 -8.31 -16.14 -1.17
C TRP A 148 -8.48 -14.64 -0.90
N ALA A 149 -9.72 -14.13 -0.83
CA ALA A 149 -9.98 -12.71 -0.54
C ALA A 149 -9.43 -12.27 0.83
N ALA A 150 -9.63 -13.10 1.86
CA ALA A 150 -9.15 -12.79 3.21
C ALA A 150 -7.63 -12.90 3.31
N TRP A 151 -7.04 -13.85 2.59
CA TRP A 151 -5.59 -13.98 2.49
C TRP A 151 -4.96 -12.77 1.80
N VAL A 152 -5.50 -12.33 0.65
CA VAL A 152 -5.00 -11.16 -0.08
C VAL A 152 -5.04 -9.91 0.81
N VAL A 153 -6.13 -9.68 1.56
CA VAL A 153 -6.22 -8.55 2.49
C VAL A 153 -5.17 -8.64 3.60
N ALA A 154 -5.03 -9.80 4.26
CA ALA A 154 -4.06 -9.99 5.34
C ALA A 154 -2.61 -9.82 4.83
N GLU A 155 -2.29 -10.44 3.71
CA GLU A 155 -0.99 -10.38 3.05
C GLU A 155 -0.66 -8.96 2.56
N ALA A 156 -1.63 -8.25 1.95
CA ALA A 156 -1.48 -6.85 1.55
C ALA A 156 -1.19 -5.94 2.75
N LYS A 157 -1.93 -6.10 3.85
CA LYS A 157 -1.70 -5.34 5.09
C LYS A 157 -0.29 -5.57 5.61
N ARG A 158 0.14 -6.84 5.72
CA ARG A 158 1.51 -7.19 6.15
C ARG A 158 2.56 -6.55 5.25
N ARG A 159 2.45 -6.71 3.93
CA ARG A 159 3.39 -6.10 2.97
C ARG A 159 3.46 -4.58 3.11
N THR A 160 2.31 -3.93 3.22
CA THR A 160 2.22 -2.48 3.41
C THR A 160 2.90 -2.07 4.72
N LEU A 161 2.61 -2.78 5.81
CA LEU A 161 3.23 -2.55 7.12
C LEU A 161 4.75 -2.70 7.09
N TYR A 162 5.28 -3.77 6.47
CA TYR A 162 6.74 -3.92 6.32
C TYR A 162 7.37 -2.73 5.57
N VAL A 163 6.70 -2.22 4.53
CA VAL A 163 7.18 -1.04 3.79
C VAL A 163 7.14 0.22 4.65
N VAL A 164 6.12 0.40 5.49
CA VAL A 164 6.07 1.51 6.47
C VAL A 164 7.28 1.48 7.38
N TYR A 165 7.61 0.33 7.99
CA TYR A 165 8.76 0.22 8.90
C TYR A 165 10.10 0.47 8.19
N LEU A 166 10.24 0.01 6.95
CA LEU A 166 11.42 0.31 6.14
C LEU A 166 11.51 1.80 5.84
N PHE A 167 10.40 2.42 5.46
CA PHE A 167 10.34 3.85 5.15
C PHE A 167 10.64 4.73 6.38
N ASP A 168 10.06 4.39 7.54
CA ASP A 168 10.36 5.05 8.82
C ASP A 168 11.84 4.98 9.20
N SER A 169 12.48 3.82 8.94
CA SER A 169 13.93 3.67 9.13
C SER A 169 14.73 4.55 8.16
N VAL A 170 14.28 4.70 6.91
CA VAL A 170 14.93 5.57 5.92
C VAL A 170 14.82 7.04 6.32
N LEU A 171 13.63 7.49 6.74
CA LEU A 171 13.40 8.85 7.24
C LEU A 171 14.24 9.13 8.49
N SER A 172 14.22 8.22 9.46
CA SER A 172 15.03 8.36 10.67
C SER A 172 16.52 8.49 10.34
N ALA A 173 17.04 7.64 9.43
CA ALA A 173 18.43 7.72 9.00
C ALA A 173 18.75 9.02 8.26
N HIS A 174 17.83 9.50 7.40
CA HIS A 174 17.95 10.78 6.70
C HIS A 174 18.06 11.96 7.69
N ASP A 175 17.27 11.95 8.76
CA ASP A 175 17.24 13.00 9.78
C ASP A 175 18.35 12.85 10.84
N GLY A 176 19.24 11.86 10.70
CA GLY A 176 20.30 11.56 11.67
C GLY A 176 19.79 11.00 13.00
N LEU A 177 18.56 10.49 13.02
CA LEU A 177 17.92 9.84 14.16
C LEU A 177 18.25 8.33 14.18
N PRO A 178 18.26 7.70 15.37
CA PRO A 178 18.44 6.26 15.47
C PRO A 178 17.29 5.51 14.77
N THR A 179 17.62 4.49 13.99
CA THR A 179 16.63 3.58 13.42
C THR A 179 16.25 2.52 14.44
N TYR A 180 14.95 2.28 14.58
CA TYR A 180 14.43 1.27 15.51
C TYR A 180 13.99 0.03 14.76
N LEU A 181 14.37 -1.14 15.27
CA LEU A 181 13.82 -2.39 14.76
C LEU A 181 12.34 -2.46 15.12
N GLY A 182 11.49 -2.76 14.15
CA GLY A 182 10.06 -2.95 14.35
C GLY A 182 9.75 -4.20 15.17
N THR A 183 9.92 -4.12 16.49
CA THR A 183 9.64 -5.23 17.43
C THR A 183 8.20 -5.69 17.37
N GLU A 184 7.28 -4.80 17.02
CA GLU A 184 5.85 -5.09 16.83
C GLU A 184 5.59 -6.05 15.66
N LEU A 185 6.54 -6.19 14.72
CA LEU A 185 6.45 -7.14 13.63
C LEU A 185 6.82 -8.56 14.05
N ARG A 186 7.35 -8.75 15.28
CA ARG A 186 7.77 -10.06 15.76
C ARG A 186 6.58 -11.02 15.80
N GLY A 187 6.75 -12.17 15.16
CA GLY A 187 5.73 -13.22 15.11
C GLY A 187 4.76 -13.09 13.94
N LEU A 188 4.83 -12.01 13.15
CA LEU A 188 4.12 -11.95 11.88
C LEU A 188 4.79 -12.88 10.86
N PRO A 189 4.01 -13.56 10.00
CA PRO A 189 4.58 -14.30 8.90
C PRO A 189 5.31 -13.35 7.95
N ALA A 190 6.42 -13.82 7.40
CA ALA A 190 7.10 -13.11 6.32
C ALA A 190 6.17 -13.02 5.09
N PRO A 191 6.28 -11.95 4.29
CA PRO A 191 5.53 -11.86 3.04
C PRO A 191 5.80 -13.07 2.15
N SER A 192 4.74 -13.56 1.51
CA SER A 192 4.79 -14.68 0.60
C SER A 192 5.65 -14.37 -0.64
N SER A 193 6.02 -15.41 -1.39
CA SER A 193 6.76 -15.20 -2.64
C SER A 193 5.94 -14.38 -3.64
N LYS A 194 6.62 -13.64 -4.54
CA LYS A 194 6.00 -12.96 -5.67
C LYS A 194 5.06 -13.88 -6.46
N ALA A 195 5.49 -15.13 -6.69
CA ALA A 195 4.73 -16.12 -7.42
C ALA A 195 3.37 -16.39 -6.75
N LEU A 196 3.33 -16.61 -5.43
CA LEU A 196 2.07 -16.78 -4.70
C LEU A 196 1.23 -15.49 -4.70
N TRP A 197 1.89 -14.35 -4.58
CA TRP A 197 1.22 -13.04 -4.54
C TRP A 197 0.50 -12.69 -5.84
N GLN A 198 1.05 -13.08 -6.99
CA GLN A 198 0.49 -12.75 -8.29
C GLN A 198 -0.49 -13.80 -8.83
N ILE A 199 -0.68 -14.92 -8.13
CA ILE A 199 -1.67 -15.92 -8.52
C ILE A 199 -3.07 -15.34 -8.28
N LEU A 200 -3.66 -14.86 -9.36
CA LEU A 200 -5.10 -14.63 -9.46
C LEU A 200 -5.81 -16.00 -9.40
N LYS A 201 -7.02 -16.03 -8.84
CA LYS A 201 -7.86 -17.24 -8.61
C LYS A 201 -8.11 -18.12 -9.85
N THR A 202 -7.57 -17.78 -11.02
CA THR A 202 -7.65 -18.57 -12.24
C THR A 202 -6.74 -19.80 -12.15
N ARG A 203 -7.37 -20.97 -12.07
CA ARG A 203 -6.79 -22.30 -12.28
C ARG A 203 -5.67 -22.28 -13.34
N LEU A 204 -4.51 -22.85 -13.00
CA LEU A 204 -3.54 -23.49 -13.90
C LEU A 204 -3.11 -22.67 -15.14
N GLY A 205 -2.09 -21.82 -14.97
CA GLY A 205 -1.45 -21.11 -16.09
C GLY A 205 -0.21 -20.36 -15.63
N LEU A 206 0.84 -21.09 -15.25
CA LEU A 206 2.16 -20.55 -15.00
C LEU A 206 2.66 -19.77 -16.22
N HIS A 207 2.68 -18.44 -16.13
CA HIS A 207 3.71 -17.60 -16.71
C HIS A 207 3.61 -16.20 -16.10
N VAL A 208 4.44 -15.92 -15.09
CA VAL A 208 4.75 -14.53 -14.72
C VAL A 208 6.24 -14.33 -14.88
N GLY A 209 6.63 -13.43 -15.80
CA GLY A 209 8.01 -13.05 -16.07
C GLY A 209 8.66 -12.42 -14.84
N ASN A 210 9.89 -12.83 -14.55
CA ASN A 210 10.65 -12.37 -13.38
C ASN A 210 11.30 -10.98 -13.56
N ASP A 211 11.35 -10.45 -14.77
CA ASP A 211 12.27 -9.33 -15.10
C ASP A 211 11.74 -7.93 -14.71
N GLU A 212 10.42 -7.72 -14.65
CA GLU A 212 9.87 -6.40 -14.29
C GLU A 212 9.98 -6.09 -12.79
N LEU A 213 10.01 -7.10 -11.92
CA LEU A 213 10.04 -6.85 -10.46
C LEU A 213 11.45 -6.72 -9.89
N THR A 214 12.47 -7.28 -10.54
CA THR A 214 13.86 -6.92 -10.21
C THR A 214 14.11 -5.44 -10.45
N ASN A 215 13.42 -4.82 -11.42
CA ASN A 215 13.54 -3.39 -11.68
C ASN A 215 12.81 -2.56 -10.63
N GLY A 216 11.65 -3.00 -10.12
CA GLY A 216 10.95 -2.33 -9.02
C GLY A 216 11.76 -2.34 -7.71
N TRP A 217 12.38 -3.47 -7.36
CA TRP A 217 13.25 -3.56 -6.18
C TRP A 217 14.58 -2.82 -6.37
N LYS A 218 15.17 -2.84 -7.57
CA LYS A 218 16.33 -2.02 -7.88
C LYS A 218 15.99 -0.53 -7.86
N ALA A 219 14.80 -0.12 -8.29
CA ALA A 219 14.36 1.26 -8.21
C ALA A 219 14.21 1.72 -6.76
N LEU A 220 13.59 0.91 -5.90
CA LEU A 220 13.50 1.17 -4.46
C LEU A 220 14.87 1.13 -3.76
N MET A 221 15.74 0.17 -4.08
CA MET A 221 17.08 0.10 -3.50
C MET A 221 18.00 1.22 -4.00
N ASN A 222 17.92 1.63 -5.27
CA ASN A 222 18.66 2.78 -5.80
C ASN A 222 18.10 4.12 -5.34
N MET A 223 16.93 4.14 -4.69
CA MET A 223 16.38 5.30 -4.01
C MET A 223 16.83 5.38 -2.54
N VAL A 224 17.28 4.26 -1.95
CA VAL A 224 17.64 4.13 -0.53
C VAL A 224 19.17 4.05 -0.30
N LEU A 225 19.97 3.90 -1.36
CA LEU A 225 21.44 3.94 -1.38
C LEU A 225 21.95 5.09 -2.25
#